data_AF-A0A1D3RLL0-F1
#
_entry.id   AF-A0A1D3RLL0-F1
#
_cell.length_a   1.000
_cell.length_b   1.000
_cell.length_c   1.000
_cell.angle_alpha   90.00
_cell.angle_beta   90.00
_cell.angle_gamma   90.00
#
_symmetry.space_group_name_H-M   'P 1'
#
loop_
_entity.id
_entity.type
_entity.pdbx_description
1 polymer ?
#
loop_
_entity_poly.entity_id
_entity_poly.type
_entity_poly.pdbx_seq_one_letter_code
_entity_poly.pdbx_strand_id
1 'polypeptide(L)' 'MDGRGRALDNIFVERLWRTVKYENIYMNDYQTVPELRSGLKRYFEFYNQERLHQSLDYQTPSDVHFS' A
#
# COMPACT_ATOMS: atom_id res chain seq x y z
N MET A 1 0.61 29.72 1.37
CA MET A 1 -0.01 28.88 2.42
C MET A 1 0.42 27.46 2.17
N ASP A 2 1.15 26.89 3.11
CA ASP A 2 1.77 25.57 3.04
C ASP A 2 0.71 24.51 3.43
N GLY A 3 0.42 23.58 2.52
CA GLY A 3 -0.62 22.56 2.68
C GLY A 3 -0.28 21.43 3.68
N ARG A 4 0.77 21.58 4.51
CA ARG A 4 1.13 20.59 5.54
C ARG A 4 -0.06 20.28 6.47
N GLY A 5 -0.55 19.04 6.40
CA GLY A 5 -1.51 18.48 7.36
C GLY A 5 -2.98 18.52 6.95
N ARG A 6 -3.33 18.73 5.68
CA ARG A 6 -4.75 18.63 5.28
C ARG A 6 -5.18 17.16 5.24
N ALA A 7 -6.40 16.88 5.69
CA ALA A 7 -6.99 15.54 5.68
C ALA A 7 -6.96 14.90 4.29
N LEU A 8 -7.11 15.70 3.22
CA LEU A 8 -7.05 15.23 1.83
C LEU A 8 -5.65 14.76 1.41
N ASP A 9 -4.58 15.30 2.00
CA ASP A 9 -3.22 14.85 1.69
C ASP A 9 -2.91 13.52 2.41
N ASN A 10 -3.57 13.25 3.56
CA ASN A 10 -3.35 12.02 4.34
C ASN A 10 -4.28 10.86 3.94
N ILE A 11 -5.44 11.13 3.33
CA ILE A 11 -6.48 10.11 3.08
C ILE A 11 -5.98 8.93 2.23
N PHE A 12 -5.09 9.18 1.25
CA PHE A 12 -4.52 8.13 0.41
C PHE A 12 -3.58 7.22 1.20
N VAL A 13 -2.72 7.82 2.03
CA VAL A 13 -1.77 7.11 2.89
C VAL A 13 -2.53 6.31 3.96
N GLU A 14 -3.56 6.89 4.58
CA GLU A 14 -4.41 6.21 5.56
C GLU A 14 -5.14 5.01 4.95
N ARG A 15 -5.72 5.17 3.75
CA ARG A 15 -6.39 4.08 3.02
C ARG A 15 -5.40 2.96 2.71
N LEU A 16 -4.21 3.29 2.20
CA LEU A 16 -3.16 2.31 1.94
C LEU A 16 -2.79 1.52 3.20
N TRP A 17 -2.53 2.22 4.31
CA TRP A 17 -2.15 1.57 5.57
C TRP A 17 -3.27 0.71 6.16
N ARG A 18 -4.53 1.08 5.97
CA ARG A 18 -5.65 0.22 6.35
C ARG A 18 -5.58 -1.10 5.57
N THR A 19 -5.44 -1.07 4.26
CA THR A 19 -5.36 -2.28 3.43
C THR A 19 -4.16 -3.15 3.82
N VAL A 20 -2.97 -2.56 3.93
CA VAL A 20 -1.74 -3.28 4.32
C VAL A 20 -1.88 -3.97 5.68
N LYS A 21 -2.48 -3.28 6.66
CA LYS A 21 -2.67 -3.85 8.00
C LYS A 21 -3.59 -5.07 7.96
N TYR A 22 -4.74 -4.96 7.32
CA TYR A 22 -5.74 -6.03 7.32
C TYR A 22 -5.35 -7.22 6.45
N GLU A 23 -4.78 -6.97 5.27
CA GLU A 23 -4.48 -8.04 4.31
C GLU A 23 -3.12 -8.68 4.54
N ASN A 24 -2.18 -7.97 5.19
CA ASN A 24 -0.83 -8.49 5.41
C ASN A 24 -0.49 -8.60 6.90
N ILE A 25 -0.39 -7.47 7.61
CA ILE A 25 0.22 -7.45 8.95
C ILE A 25 -0.58 -8.28 9.95
N TYR A 26 -1.89 -8.08 10.02
CA TYR A 26 -2.76 -8.81 10.97
C TYR A 26 -2.97 -10.27 10.60
N MET A 27 -2.85 -10.62 9.30
CA MET A 27 -3.03 -11.98 8.84
C MET A 27 -1.77 -12.84 9.00
N ASN A 28 -0.59 -12.23 8.90
CA ASN A 28 0.69 -12.96 8.97
C ASN A 28 1.31 -12.98 10.37
N ASP A 29 0.82 -12.15 11.30
CA ASP A 29 1.28 -12.08 12.70
C ASP A 29 2.80 -12.18 12.85
N TYR A 30 3.53 -11.30 12.16
CA TYR A 30 4.99 -11.35 12.14
C TYR A 30 5.57 -11.19 13.55
N GLN A 31 6.44 -12.12 13.94
CA GLN A 31 7.00 -12.16 15.30
C GLN A 31 8.22 -11.26 15.45
N THR A 32 8.88 -10.93 14.34
CA THR A 32 10.10 -10.11 14.36
C THR A 32 10.07 -9.00 13.32
N VAL A 33 10.81 -7.92 13.58
CA VAL A 33 10.95 -6.80 12.64
C VAL A 33 11.55 -7.23 11.30
N PRO A 34 12.60 -8.09 11.23
CA PRO A 34 13.12 -8.59 9.95
C PRO A 34 12.09 -9.36 9.11
N GLU A 35 11.25 -10.18 9.74
CA GLU A 35 10.14 -10.88 9.07
C GLU A 35 9.12 -9.89 8.53
N LEU A 36 8.67 -8.95 9.37
CA LEU A 36 7.74 -7.89 8.95
C LEU A 36 8.29 -7.11 7.75
N ARG A 37 9.57 -6.74 7.75
CA ARG A 37 10.20 -6.03 6.63
C ARG A 37 10.19 -6.86 5.34
N SER A 38 10.52 -8.14 5.44
CA SER A 38 10.51 -9.06 4.29
C SER A 38 9.09 -9.28 3.76
N GLY A 39 8.13 -9.42 4.66
CA GLY A 39 6.70 -9.56 4.36
C GLY A 39 6.13 -8.33 3.67
N LEU A 40 6.39 -7.14 4.21
CA LEU A 40 5.98 -5.87 3.61
C LEU A 40 6.61 -5.68 2.23
N LYS A 41 7.90 -6.00 2.05
CA LYS A 41 8.56 -5.91 0.74
C LYS A 41 7.79 -6.74 -0.30
N ARG A 42 7.53 -8.01 0.01
CA ARG A 42 6.78 -8.90 -0.87
C ARG A 42 5.36 -8.41 -1.15
N TYR A 43 4.68 -7.91 -0.12
CA TYR A 43 3.32 -7.37 -0.26
C TYR A 43 3.28 -6.15 -1.18
N PHE A 44 4.24 -5.22 -1.05
CA PHE A 44 4.30 -4.04 -1.89
C PHE A 44 4.76 -4.33 -3.32
N GLU A 45 5.60 -5.34 -3.53
CA GLU A 45 5.90 -5.86 -4.87
C GLU A 45 4.61 -6.33 -5.55
N PHE A 46 3.84 -7.20 -4.90
CA PHE A 46 2.53 -7.65 -5.39
C PHE A 46 1.54 -6.48 -5.60
N TYR A 47 1.40 -5.59 -4.61
CA TYR A 47 0.46 -4.48 -4.65
C TYR A 47 0.72 -3.54 -5.84
N ASN A 48 1.99 -3.29 -6.15
CA ASN A 48 2.39 -2.34 -7.19
C ASN A 48 2.49 -2.98 -8.58
N GLN A 49 2.85 -4.26 -8.69
CA GLN A 49 3.16 -4.90 -9.98
C GLN A 49 2.08 -5.89 -10.45
N GLU A 50 1.23 -6.39 -9.56
CA GLU A 50 0.32 -7.50 -9.88
C GLU A 50 -1.14 -7.20 -9.52
N ARG A 51 -1.38 -6.47 -8.42
CA ARG A 51 -2.75 -6.17 -7.97
C ARG A 51 -3.41 -5.15 -8.89
N LEU A 52 -4.53 -5.54 -9.48
CA LEU A 52 -5.41 -4.63 -10.22
C LEU A 52 -6.25 -3.79 -9.27
N HIS A 53 -6.38 -2.50 -9.55
CA HIS A 53 -7.19 -1.58 -8.76
C HIS A 53 -8.34 -1.05 -9.59
N GLN A 54 -9.58 -1.23 -9.12
CA GLN A 54 -10.77 -0.72 -9.82
C GLN A 54 -10.72 0.80 -9.99
N SER A 55 -10.15 1.53 -9.03
CA SER A 55 -9.97 2.99 -9.15
C SER A 55 -8.92 3.42 -10.16
N LEU A 56 -8.15 2.47 -10.70
CA LEU A 56 -7.12 2.66 -11.72
C LEU A 56 -7.53 1.95 -13.02
N ASP A 57 -8.83 1.86 -13.32
CA ASP A 57 -9.36 1.17 -14.51
C ASP A 57 -8.83 -0.28 -14.66
N TYR A 58 -8.67 -0.97 -13.52
CA TYR A 58 -8.09 -2.32 -13.44
C TYR A 58 -6.65 -2.41 -13.98
N GLN A 59 -5.87 -1.34 -13.86
CA GLN A 59 -4.42 -1.35 -14.05
C GLN A 59 -3.69 -1.50 -12.72
N THR A 60 -2.40 -1.84 -12.78
CA THR A 60 -1.53 -1.86 -11.60
C THR A 60 -1.03 -0.45 -11.30
N PRO A 61 -0.64 -0.16 -10.03
CA PRO A 61 -0.08 1.14 -9.70
C PRO A 61 1.19 1.48 -10.50
N SER A 62 2.00 0.47 -10.85
CA SER A 62 3.20 0.69 -11.66
C SER A 62 2.85 1.06 -13.09
N ASP A 63 1.87 0.39 -13.70
CA ASP A 63 1.44 0.71 -15.07
C ASP A 63 1.01 2.17 -15.18
N VAL A 64 0.19 2.65 -14.23
CA VAL A 64 -0.28 4.05 -14.20
C VAL A 64 0.86 5.04 -13.90
N HIS A 65 1.86 4.64 -13.12
CA HIS A 65 2.96 5.54 -12.76
C HIS A 65 3.98 5.73 -13.88
N PHE A 66 4.20 4.70 -14.70
CA PHE A 66 5.19 4.70 -15.78
C PHE A 66 4.59 4.89 -17.19
N SER A 67 3.26 5.05 -17.30
CA SER A 67 2.55 5.38 -18.54
C SER A 67 2.74 6.83 -18.99
#